data_AF-A0A432EFJ1-F1
#
_entry.id   AF-A0A432EFJ1-F1
#
_cell.length_a   1.000
_cell.length_b   1.000
_cell.length_c   1.000
_cell.angle_alpha   90.00
_cell.angle_beta   90.00
_cell.angle_gamma   90.00
#
_symmetry.space_group_name_H-M   'P 1'
#
loop_
_entity.id
_entity.type
_entity.pdbx_description
1 polymer ?
#
loop_
_entity_poly.entity_id
_entity_poly.type
_entity_poly.pdbx_seq_one_letter_code
_entity_poly.pdbx_strand_id
1 'polypeptide(L)'
;MILEAVVEGVTHKIDVPDEMLVEGEDFFRQMDADMDKGYQMHREWVEKPGREDRIRIVADRMLGAMESSKKTMTQLMAGYILTRMPGIAGVDVDTGGEMQQTEIIMGGGHEFN
;
A
#
# COMPACT_ATOMS: atom_id res chain seq x y z
N MET A 1 14.78 -0.07 -1.77
CA MET A 1 13.99 -1.21 -1.19
C MET A 1 12.97 -1.76 -2.19
N ILE A 2 12.44 -2.98 -2.01
CA ILE A 2 11.45 -3.60 -2.91
C ILE A 2 10.16 -3.95 -2.15
N LEU A 3 9.01 -3.66 -2.75
CA LEU A 3 7.69 -4.16 -2.33
C LEU A 3 7.11 -5.05 -3.43
N GLU A 4 6.55 -6.19 -3.05
CA GLU A 4 5.80 -7.06 -3.98
C GLU A 4 4.31 -6.69 -3.96
N ALA A 5 3.72 -6.50 -5.13
CA ALA A 5 2.28 -6.32 -5.29
C ALA A 5 1.73 -7.48 -6.13
N VAL A 6 0.92 -8.34 -5.52
CA VAL A 6 0.21 -9.40 -6.25
C VAL A 6 -1.11 -8.83 -6.74
N VAL A 7 -1.37 -8.93 -8.04
CA VAL A 7 -2.57 -8.41 -8.71
C VAL A 7 -3.07 -9.49 -9.64
N GLU A 8 -4.28 -10.00 -9.43
CA GLU A 8 -4.84 -11.14 -10.19
C GLU A 8 -3.89 -12.36 -10.26
N GLY A 9 -3.16 -12.63 -9.17
CA GLY A 9 -2.17 -13.70 -9.08
C GLY A 9 -0.82 -13.41 -9.77
N VAL A 10 -0.64 -12.22 -10.35
CA VAL A 10 0.62 -11.78 -10.96
C VAL A 10 1.41 -10.94 -9.97
N THR A 11 2.65 -11.35 -9.66
CA THR A 11 3.53 -10.59 -8.79
C THR A 11 4.27 -9.49 -9.54
N HIS A 12 4.05 -8.24 -9.12
CA HIS A 12 4.75 -7.05 -9.57
C HIS A 12 5.77 -6.59 -8.52
N LYS A 13 7.04 -6.49 -8.90
CA LYS A 13 8.09 -5.97 -8.02
C LYS A 13 8.24 -4.47 -8.21
N ILE A 14 7.94 -3.71 -7.17
CA ILE A 14 8.04 -2.26 -7.16
C ILE A 14 9.35 -1.90 -6.47
N ASP A 15 10.32 -1.45 -7.26
CA ASP A 15 11.58 -0.91 -6.76
C ASP A 15 11.37 0.53 -6.29
N VAL A 16 11.60 0.76 -5.00
CA VAL A 16 11.48 2.06 -4.34
C VAL A 16 12.88 2.57 -4.04
N PRO A 17 13.32 3.67 -4.68
CA PRO A 17 14.60 4.29 -4.38
C PRO A 17 14.66 4.73 -2.92
N ASP A 18 15.80 4.54 -2.25
CA ASP A 18 15.93 4.89 -0.83
C ASP A 18 15.76 6.41 -0.60
N GLU A 19 16.16 7.23 -1.58
CA GLU A 19 15.91 8.68 -1.58
C GLU A 19 14.40 8.99 -1.47
N MET A 20 13.56 8.23 -2.15
CA MET A 20 12.10 8.41 -2.11
C MET A 20 11.50 8.08 -0.75
N LEU A 21 12.11 7.17 0.01
CA LEU A 21 11.69 6.87 1.38
C LEU A 21 11.98 8.04 2.33
N VAL A 22 13.07 8.77 2.08
CA VAL A 22 13.49 9.92 2.90
C VAL A 22 12.71 11.18 2.48
N GLU A 23 12.72 11.51 1.20
CA GLU A 23 12.08 12.71 0.65
C GLU A 23 10.56 12.61 0.63
N GLY A 24 10.02 11.39 0.56
CA GLY A 24 8.58 11.12 0.56
C GLY A 24 7.91 11.28 1.93
N GLU A 25 8.65 11.47 3.02
CA GLU A 25 8.09 11.48 4.39
C GLU A 25 7.04 12.59 4.59
N ASP A 26 7.22 13.78 4.01
CA ASP A 26 6.21 14.84 4.03
C ASP A 26 4.92 14.43 3.30
N PHE A 27 5.05 13.73 2.17
CA PHE A 27 3.92 13.16 1.44
C PHE A 27 3.22 12.08 2.27
N PHE A 28 3.99 11.20 2.93
CA PHE A 28 3.43 10.14 3.77
C PHE A 28 2.66 10.71 4.97
N ARG A 29 3.19 11.75 5.61
CA ARG A 29 2.50 12.45 6.71
C ARG A 29 1.22 13.12 6.25
N GLN A 30 1.21 13.71 5.05
CA GLN A 30 0.00 14.28 4.49
C GLN A 30 -1.06 13.20 4.27
N MET A 31 -0.67 12.04 3.75
CA MET A 31 -1.58 10.89 3.61
C MET A 31 -2.13 10.40 4.96
N ASP A 32 -1.28 10.27 5.98
CA ASP A 32 -1.70 9.93 7.33
C ASP A 32 -2.73 10.92 7.87
N ALA A 33 -2.44 12.23 7.73
CA ALA A 33 -3.31 13.30 8.20
C ALA A 33 -4.65 13.34 7.43
N ASP A 34 -4.66 13.00 6.15
CA ASP A 34 -5.89 12.89 5.38
C ASP A 34 -6.73 11.68 5.78
N MET A 35 -6.09 10.54 6.09
CA MET A 35 -6.79 9.37 6.61
C MET A 35 -7.29 9.56 8.05
N ASP A 36 -6.61 10.39 8.86
CA ASP A 36 -7.06 10.76 10.21
C ASP A 36 -8.37 11.57 10.23
N LYS A 37 -8.82 12.11 9.09
CA LYS A 37 -10.13 12.78 8.94
C LYS A 37 -11.28 11.80 8.75
N GLY A 38 -10.98 10.51 8.72
CA GLY A 38 -11.90 9.44 8.38
C GLY A 38 -11.82 9.08 6.90
N TYR A 39 -12.11 7.81 6.61
CA TYR A 39 -12.03 7.27 5.27
C TYR A 39 -13.22 6.35 4.98
N GLN A 40 -13.76 6.45 3.76
CA GLN A 40 -14.80 5.54 3.31
C GLN A 40 -14.14 4.27 2.73
N MET A 41 -14.24 3.17 3.46
CA MET A 41 -13.77 1.85 3.05
C MET A 41 -14.96 1.04 2.53
N HIS A 42 -15.21 1.15 1.21
CA HIS A 42 -16.36 0.55 0.53
C HIS A 42 -17.70 1.05 1.12
N ARG A 43 -18.37 0.22 1.94
CA ARG A 43 -19.67 0.56 2.57
C ARG A 43 -19.53 1.08 3.99
N GLU A 44 -18.34 1.01 4.58
CA GLU A 44 -18.09 1.43 5.95
C GLU A 44 -17.34 2.77 5.98
N TRP A 45 -17.76 3.64 6.89
CA TRP A 45 -17.00 4.84 7.24
C TRP A 45 -16.14 4.54 8.46
N VAL A 46 -14.83 4.66 8.32
CA VAL A 46 -13.87 4.44 9.40
C VAL A 46 -13.33 5.79 9.84
N GLU A 47 -13.70 6.24 11.04
CA GLU A 47 -13.33 7.59 11.53
C GLU A 47 -11.82 7.78 11.68
N LYS A 48 -11.09 6.72 12.04
CA LYS A 48 -9.63 6.76 12.16
C LYS A 48 -9.04 5.41 11.78
N PRO A 49 -8.73 5.17 10.49
CA PRO A 49 -8.18 3.91 10.01
C PRO A 49 -6.92 3.54 10.78
N GLY A 50 -6.87 2.29 11.24
CA GLY A 50 -5.70 1.71 11.89
C GLY A 50 -4.55 1.52 10.90
N ARG A 51 -3.39 1.06 11.40
CA ARG A 51 -2.21 0.87 10.54
C ARG A 51 -2.49 -0.07 9.37
N GLU A 52 -3.12 -1.22 9.60
CA GLU A 52 -3.43 -2.20 8.56
C GLU A 52 -4.44 -1.64 7.55
N ASP A 53 -5.47 -0.95 8.02
CA ASP A 53 -6.45 -0.30 7.13
C ASP A 53 -5.81 0.75 6.25
N ARG A 54 -4.87 1.54 6.79
CA ARG A 54 -4.09 2.49 5.98
C ARG A 54 -3.28 1.77 4.91
N ILE A 55 -2.63 0.65 5.22
CA ILE A 55 -1.90 -0.14 4.21
C ILE A 55 -2.85 -0.59 3.11
N ARG A 56 -4.03 -1.10 3.45
CA ARG A 56 -5.06 -1.52 2.48
C ARG A 56 -5.56 -0.37 1.61
N ILE A 57 -5.87 0.78 2.21
CA ILE A 57 -6.28 2.00 1.49
C ILE A 57 -5.19 2.43 0.50
N VAL A 58 -3.93 2.38 0.93
CA VAL A 58 -2.81 2.79 0.08
C VAL A 58 -2.51 1.77 -1.00
N ALA A 59 -2.67 0.47 -0.73
CA ALA A 59 -2.55 -0.59 -1.73
C ALA A 59 -3.61 -0.46 -2.84
N ASP A 60 -4.86 -0.16 -2.48
CA ASP A 60 -5.94 0.13 -3.44
C ASP A 60 -5.61 1.35 -4.32
N ARG A 61 -5.13 2.44 -3.72
CA ARG A 61 -4.66 3.62 -4.48
C ARG A 61 -3.44 3.32 -5.35
N MET A 62 -2.55 2.46 -4.88
CA MET A 62 -1.37 2.00 -5.62
C MET A 62 -1.77 1.23 -6.87
N LEU A 63 -2.77 0.34 -6.77
CA LEU A 63 -3.35 -0.38 -7.90
C LEU A 63 -3.86 0.59 -8.97
N GLY A 64 -4.68 1.58 -8.58
CA GLY A 64 -5.16 2.58 -9.54
C GLY A 64 -4.02 3.39 -10.21
N ALA A 65 -2.93 3.65 -9.47
CA ALA A 65 -1.73 4.27 -10.04
C ALA A 65 -0.98 3.35 -11.02
N MET A 66 -0.91 2.05 -10.73
CA MET A 66 -0.33 1.02 -11.62
C MET A 66 -1.13 0.92 -12.92
N GLU A 67 -2.46 0.81 -12.83
CA GLU A 67 -3.35 0.76 -14.01
C GLU A 67 -3.23 2.03 -14.86
N SER A 68 -3.06 3.19 -14.21
CA SER A 68 -2.81 4.47 -14.89
C SER A 68 -1.36 4.66 -15.38
N SER A 69 -0.49 3.65 -15.24
CA SER A 69 0.93 3.71 -15.57
C SER A 69 1.71 4.86 -14.90
N LYS A 70 1.26 5.32 -13.73
CA LYS A 70 1.87 6.43 -12.97
C LYS A 70 3.01 5.92 -12.09
N LYS A 71 4.13 5.52 -12.70
CA LYS A 71 5.27 4.89 -12.01
C LYS A 71 5.72 5.60 -10.73
N THR A 72 5.93 6.92 -10.76
CA THR A 72 6.37 7.68 -9.57
C THR A 72 5.34 7.61 -8.44
N MET A 73 4.04 7.66 -8.76
CA MET A 73 2.98 7.54 -7.77
C MET A 73 2.94 6.12 -7.19
N THR A 74 3.07 5.09 -8.03
CA THR A 74 3.19 3.70 -7.57
C THR A 74 4.37 3.52 -6.61
N GLN A 75 5.54 4.08 -6.93
CA GLN A 75 6.73 4.01 -6.07
C GLN A 75 6.53 4.76 -4.75
N LEU A 76 5.87 5.93 -4.76
CA LEU A 76 5.53 6.67 -3.54
C LEU A 76 4.57 5.88 -2.65
N MET A 77 3.54 5.26 -3.22
CA MET A 77 2.58 4.44 -2.47
C MET A 77 3.27 3.19 -1.89
N ALA A 78 4.14 2.54 -2.65
CA ALA A 78 4.95 1.43 -2.16
C ALA A 78 5.91 1.88 -1.04
N GLY A 79 6.52 3.05 -1.19
CA GLY A 79 7.39 3.64 -0.17
C GLY A 79 6.65 3.96 1.13
N TYR A 80 5.42 4.47 1.04
CA TYR A 80 4.55 4.65 2.20
C TYR A 80 4.34 3.33 2.95
N ILE A 81 3.98 2.27 2.21
CA ILE A 81 3.69 0.94 2.79
C ILE A 81 4.93 0.39 3.53
N LEU A 82 6.09 0.42 2.87
CA LEU A 82 7.36 -0.03 3.45
C LEU A 82 7.75 0.79 4.70
N THR A 83 7.45 2.08 4.72
CA THR A 83 7.80 2.97 5.84
C THR A 83 6.86 2.79 7.04
N ARG A 84 5.55 2.64 6.79
CA ARG A 84 4.54 2.53 7.86
C ARG A 84 4.38 1.12 8.41
N MET A 85 4.82 0.10 7.67
CA MET A 85 4.83 -1.30 8.12
C MET A 85 6.21 -1.95 7.90
N PRO A 86 7.17 -1.72 8.81
CA PRO A 86 8.47 -2.37 8.73
C PRO A 86 8.33 -3.90 8.77
N GLY A 87 9.04 -4.60 7.88
CA GLY A 87 8.99 -6.06 7.77
C GLY A 87 7.89 -6.59 6.84
N ILE A 88 7.11 -5.73 6.19
CA ILE A 88 6.26 -6.14 5.08
C ILE A 88 7.10 -6.57 3.88
N ALA A 89 6.70 -7.64 3.20
CA ALA A 89 7.27 -8.06 1.91
C ALA A 89 6.40 -7.61 0.74
N GLY A 90 5.08 -7.58 0.92
CA GLY A 90 4.17 -7.23 -0.15
C GLY A 90 2.72 -7.09 0.27
N VAL A 91 1.87 -6.87 -0.72
CA VAL A 91 0.41 -6.86 -0.61
C VAL A 91 -0.19 -7.67 -1.74
N ASP A 92 -1.22 -8.47 -1.45
CA ASP A 92 -2.07 -9.08 -2.47
C ASP A 92 -3.33 -8.23 -2.60
N VAL A 93 -3.41 -7.48 -3.70
CA VAL A 93 -4.41 -6.44 -3.88
C VAL A 93 -5.67 -7.03 -4.50
N ASP A 94 -6.79 -6.87 -3.79
CA ASP A 94 -8.10 -7.21 -4.32
C ASP A 94 -8.48 -6.26 -5.46
N THR A 95 -8.67 -6.82 -6.66
CA THR A 95 -9.14 -6.07 -7.84
C THR A 95 -10.66 -6.00 -7.94
N GLY A 96 -11.39 -6.70 -7.04
CA GLY A 96 -12.85 -6.68 -6.94
C GLY A 96 -13.44 -5.39 -6.37
N GLY A 97 -12.59 -4.48 -5.87
CA GLY A 97 -13.00 -3.20 -5.28
C GLY A 97 -13.37 -3.31 -3.80
N GLU A 98 -13.03 -4.43 -3.16
CA GLU A 98 -13.13 -4.64 -1.73
C GLU A 98 -11.74 -4.52 -1.10
N MET A 99 -11.26 -3.28 -0.93
CA MET A 99 -9.93 -3.00 -0.32
C MET A 99 -9.69 -3.73 1.03
N GLN A 100 -10.73 -4.12 1.75
CA GLN A 100 -10.64 -4.91 2.98
C GLN A 100 -10.11 -6.35 2.76
N GLN A 101 -10.34 -6.91 1.56
CA GLN A 101 -9.85 -8.23 1.13
C GLN A 101 -8.37 -8.20 0.72
N THR A 102 -7.76 -7.00 0.61
CA THR A 102 -6.33 -6.89 0.35
C THR A 102 -5.53 -7.51 1.50
N GLU A 103 -4.72 -8.51 1.15
CA GLU A 103 -3.90 -9.26 2.10
C GLU A 103 -2.52 -8.60 2.25
N ILE A 104 -2.00 -8.60 3.48
CA ILE A 104 -0.70 -8.04 3.83
C ILE A 104 0.28 -9.21 3.98
N ILE A 105 1.34 -9.20 3.16
CA ILE A 105 2.34 -10.26 3.12
C ILE A 105 3.56 -9.81 3.93
N MET A 106 3.86 -10.49 5.04
CA MET A 106 4.99 -10.16 5.92
C MET A 106 6.26 -10.94 5.52
N GLY A 107 7.41 -10.28 5.49
CA GLY A 107 8.71 -10.81 5.02
C GLY A 107 9.44 -11.76 5.98
N GLY A 108 8.72 -12.43 6.87
CA GLY A 108 9.30 -13.24 7.95
C GLY A 108 8.72 -14.64 8.14
N GLY A 109 7.81 -15.12 7.27
CA GLY A 109 7.26 -16.46 7.45
C GLY A 109 6.06 -16.79 6.58
N HIS A 110 6.25 -16.89 5.26
CA HIS A 110 5.43 -17.79 4.46
C HIS A 110 6.25 -18.24 3.25
N GLU A 111 6.82 -19.44 3.35
CA GLU A 111 7.18 -20.22 2.17
C GLU A 111 5.88 -20.43 1.41
N PHE A 112 5.73 -19.80 0.24
CA PHE A 112 4.66 -20.14 -0.69
C PHE A 112 4.82 -21.63 -1.03
N ASN A 113 3.93 -22.47 -0.51
CA ASN A 113 3.85 -23.88 -0.84
C ASN A 113 2.83 -24.11 -1.96
#